data_AF-A0A7L4BVC3-F1
#
_entry.id   AF-A0A7L4BVC3-F1
#
_cell.length_a   1.000
_cell.length_b   1.000
_cell.length_c   1.000
_cell.angle_alpha   90.00
_cell.angle_beta   90.00
_cell.angle_gamma   90.00
#
_symmetry.space_group_name_H-M   'P 1'
#
loop_
_entity.id
_entity.type
_entity.pdbx_description
1 polymer ?
#
loop_
_entity_poly.entity_id
_entity_poly.type
_entity_poly.pdbx_seq_one_letter_code
_entity_poly.pdbx_strand_id
1 'polypeptide(L)'
;EDLGVKHRLWVYSGRRGVHCWVCDDAVRKWSPALRAAAVEYLSVVKDILGNPESWDKVLALVPEDILPRVALLCCSALCWVWTGGGGGSVQGEAGLTVSTISLDHRPQHRELLQSEFPKKRDSVQRWELLKSKMERTRAWNRGAAPSAPCFADWEIMLQYCFPRLDINVSKGVGHLLKSPFSVHPKTGRISVPLDLQRLDQFDPFTVPTISSLCHELDAAGDDGEQEDSGETEPKRRARDYKKTSLAPYVRVFEQFVEEMERARRGELLRRSDLQGDF
;
A
#
# COMPACT_ATOMS: atom_id res chain seq x y z
N GLU A 1 6.22 11.31 -0.67
CA GLU A 1 6.87 12.63 -0.60
C GLU A 1 8.27 12.56 -1.20
N ASP A 2 9.03 11.52 -0.86
CA ASP A 2 10.41 11.25 -1.31
C ASP A 2 10.63 11.34 -2.83
N LEU A 3 9.77 10.68 -3.60
CA LEU A 3 9.88 10.65 -5.07
C LEU A 3 9.22 11.86 -5.76
N GLY A 4 8.64 12.79 -5.00
CA GLY A 4 7.96 13.98 -5.52
C GLY A 4 6.72 13.70 -6.40
N VAL A 5 6.24 12.45 -6.45
CA VAL A 5 5.09 12.04 -7.26
C VAL A 5 3.80 12.63 -6.69
N LYS A 6 2.91 13.15 -7.55
CA LYS A 6 1.69 13.85 -7.13
C LYS A 6 0.43 13.08 -7.51
N HIS A 7 0.35 12.58 -8.73
CA HIS A 7 -0.87 12.01 -9.30
C HIS A 7 -0.85 10.50 -9.15
N ARG A 8 -1.43 10.01 -8.04
CA ARG A 8 -1.51 8.58 -7.72
C ARG A 8 -2.96 8.13 -7.66
N LEU A 9 -3.32 7.14 -8.47
CA LEU A 9 -4.61 6.47 -8.43
C LEU A 9 -4.45 5.04 -7.92
N TRP A 10 -4.93 4.79 -6.71
CA TRP A 10 -4.99 3.44 -6.16
C TRP A 10 -6.31 2.77 -6.54
N VAL A 11 -6.25 1.51 -6.94
CA VAL A 11 -7.39 0.77 -7.49
C VAL A 11 -7.44 -0.62 -6.88
N TYR A 12 -8.58 -1.01 -6.36
CA TYR A 12 -8.82 -2.38 -5.94
C TYR A 12 -8.76 -3.34 -7.12
N SER A 13 -8.06 -4.47 -6.98
CA SER A 13 -7.91 -5.48 -8.04
C SER A 13 -9.19 -6.25 -8.40
N GLY A 14 -10.23 -6.11 -7.58
CA GLY A 14 -11.47 -6.91 -7.63
C GLY A 14 -11.41 -8.22 -6.82
N ARG A 15 -10.29 -8.52 -6.14
CA ARG A 15 -10.17 -9.74 -5.30
C ARG A 15 -9.40 -9.56 -4.00
N ARG A 16 -8.06 -9.47 -4.06
CA ARG A 16 -7.19 -9.59 -2.86
C ARG A 16 -5.95 -8.70 -2.86
N GLY A 17 -5.92 -7.72 -3.75
CA GLY A 17 -4.80 -6.81 -3.91
C GLY A 17 -5.26 -5.46 -4.43
N VAL A 18 -4.31 -4.55 -4.55
CA VAL A 18 -4.50 -3.19 -5.05
C VAL A 18 -3.42 -2.87 -6.08
N HIS A 19 -3.74 -2.01 -7.02
CA HIS A 19 -2.81 -1.47 -8.02
C HIS A 19 -2.64 0.03 -7.77
N CYS A 20 -1.45 0.55 -8.03
CA CYS A 20 -1.19 1.99 -8.00
C CYS A 20 -0.78 2.45 -9.40
N TRP A 21 -1.49 3.45 -9.92
CA TRP A 21 -1.16 4.14 -11.16
C TRP A 21 -0.55 5.49 -10.81
N VAL A 22 0.71 5.70 -11.19
CA VAL A 22 1.39 7.00 -11.05
C VAL A 22 1.38 7.70 -12.41
N CYS A 23 0.69 8.84 -12.48
CA CYS A 23 0.29 9.47 -13.74
C CYS A 23 1.00 10.79 -14.04
N ASP A 24 1.91 11.25 -13.17
CA ASP A 24 2.74 12.43 -13.40
C ASP A 24 3.47 12.36 -14.75
N ASP A 25 3.48 13.46 -15.51
CA ASP A 25 4.11 13.55 -16.83
C ASP A 25 5.57 13.13 -16.84
N ALA A 26 6.32 13.50 -15.80
CA ALA A 26 7.72 13.12 -15.64
C ALA A 26 7.88 11.61 -15.40
N VAL A 27 7.03 11.03 -14.54
CA VAL A 27 7.07 9.59 -14.19
C VAL A 27 6.71 8.72 -15.39
N ARG A 28 5.73 9.16 -16.20
CA ARG A 28 5.35 8.45 -17.43
C ARG A 28 6.53 8.30 -18.41
N LYS A 29 7.49 9.22 -18.38
CA LYS A 29 8.70 9.23 -19.22
C LYS A 29 9.91 8.55 -18.58
N TRP A 30 9.79 8.02 -17.37
CA TRP A 30 10.91 7.32 -16.72
C TRP A 30 11.39 6.12 -17.54
N SER A 31 12.71 6.02 -17.65
CA SER A 31 13.38 4.86 -18.24
C SER A 31 13.16 3.61 -17.39
N PRO A 32 13.33 2.40 -17.96
CA PRO A 32 13.28 1.16 -17.20
C PRO A 32 14.24 1.14 -16.00
N ALA A 33 15.41 1.78 -16.13
CA ALA A 33 16.39 1.91 -15.05
C ALA A 33 15.88 2.77 -13.88
N LEU A 34 15.26 3.92 -14.17
CA LEU A 34 14.66 4.77 -13.12
C LEU A 34 13.49 4.06 -12.43
N ARG A 35 12.67 3.34 -13.19
CA ARG A 35 11.57 2.52 -12.64
C ARG A 35 12.10 1.42 -11.73
N ALA A 36 13.16 0.73 -12.15
CA ALA A 36 13.85 -0.27 -11.33
C ALA A 36 14.35 0.33 -10.02
N ALA A 37 15.09 1.43 -10.09
CA ALA A 37 15.64 2.13 -8.93
C ALA A 37 14.54 2.60 -7.97
N ALA A 38 13.43 3.13 -8.48
CA ALA A 38 12.30 3.52 -7.65
C ALA A 38 11.65 2.34 -6.92
N VAL A 39 11.52 1.18 -7.59
CA VAL A 39 10.97 -0.03 -6.95
C VAL A 39 11.95 -0.61 -5.94
N GLU A 40 13.25 -0.59 -6.24
CA GLU A 40 14.31 -1.03 -5.32
C GLU A 40 14.33 -0.16 -4.07
N TYR A 41 14.26 1.18 -4.22
CA TYR A 41 14.10 2.12 -3.10
C TYR A 41 12.89 1.80 -2.22
N LEU A 42 11.76 1.42 -2.83
CA LEU A 42 10.54 1.07 -2.10
C LEU A 42 10.54 -0.38 -1.58
N SER A 43 11.50 -1.23 -1.95
CA SER A 43 11.50 -2.67 -1.66
C SER A 43 12.35 -3.01 -0.44
N VAL A 44 11.94 -2.56 0.74
CA VAL A 44 12.70 -2.77 1.99
C VAL A 44 12.84 -4.25 2.39
N VAL A 45 11.82 -5.08 2.09
CA VAL A 45 11.76 -6.47 2.59
C VAL A 45 12.69 -7.44 1.85
N LYS A 46 13.01 -7.18 0.58
CA LYS A 46 13.87 -8.08 -0.21
C LYS A 46 15.32 -8.07 0.30
N ASP A 47 15.78 -6.91 0.74
CA ASP A 47 17.17 -6.72 1.17
C ASP A 47 17.40 -7.23 2.60
N ILE A 48 16.37 -7.23 3.47
CA ILE A 48 16.49 -7.70 4.86
C ILE A 48 16.71 -9.22 4.94
N LEU A 49 16.19 -10.01 4.01
CA LEU A 49 16.09 -11.47 4.18
C LEU A 49 16.86 -12.33 3.17
N GLY A 50 17.34 -11.79 2.05
CA GLY A 50 18.39 -12.35 1.18
C GLY A 50 18.28 -13.77 0.60
N ASN A 51 17.50 -14.69 1.19
CA ASN A 51 17.41 -16.12 0.85
C ASN A 51 16.07 -16.72 1.34
N PRO A 52 15.29 -17.43 0.50
CA PRO A 52 14.12 -18.24 0.88
C PRO A 52 14.27 -19.17 2.11
N GLU A 53 15.47 -19.65 2.43
CA GLU A 53 15.70 -20.54 3.60
C GLU A 53 15.71 -19.80 4.94
N SER A 54 15.91 -18.48 4.94
CA SER A 54 15.88 -17.66 6.15
C SER A 54 14.44 -17.43 6.65
N TRP A 55 13.45 -17.73 5.81
CA TRP A 55 12.02 -17.54 6.04
C TRP A 55 11.50 -18.52 7.09
N ASP A 56 11.84 -19.80 6.93
CA ASP A 56 11.41 -20.86 7.84
C ASP A 56 11.98 -20.66 9.26
N LYS A 57 13.15 -20.02 9.36
CA LYS A 57 13.81 -19.76 10.65
C LYS A 57 13.15 -18.62 11.44
N VAL A 58 12.69 -17.55 10.79
CA VAL A 58 11.93 -16.47 11.46
C VAL A 58 10.53 -16.96 11.80
N LEU A 59 9.89 -17.68 10.88
CA LEU A 59 8.57 -18.29 11.07
C LEU A 59 8.57 -19.31 12.20
N ALA A 60 9.65 -20.08 12.37
CA ALA A 60 9.81 -21.02 13.50
C ALA A 60 9.96 -20.35 14.87
N LEU A 61 10.25 -19.04 14.92
CA LEU A 61 10.49 -18.29 16.17
C LEU A 61 9.27 -17.48 16.62
N VAL A 62 8.36 -17.14 15.70
CA VAL A 62 7.16 -16.36 15.99
C VAL A 62 5.97 -17.30 15.85
N PRO A 63 5.37 -17.78 16.96
CA PRO A 63 4.24 -18.69 16.87
C PRO A 63 3.10 -18.06 16.04
N GLU A 64 2.42 -18.87 15.23
CA GLU A 64 1.45 -18.43 14.21
C GLU A 64 0.31 -17.56 14.78
N ASP A 65 0.06 -17.65 16.10
CA ASP A 65 -0.93 -16.87 16.84
C ASP A 65 -0.54 -15.41 17.12
N ILE A 66 0.72 -15.03 16.88
CA ILE A 66 1.23 -13.65 16.99
C ILE A 66 0.93 -12.81 15.74
N LEU A 67 0.77 -13.47 14.60
CA LEU A 67 0.83 -12.87 13.28
C LEU A 67 -0.34 -11.93 12.95
N PRO A 68 -1.61 -12.28 13.24
CA PRO A 68 -2.74 -11.42 12.86
C PRO A 68 -2.79 -10.12 13.67
N ARG A 69 -2.31 -10.15 14.93
CA ARG A 69 -2.38 -9.01 15.85
C ARG A 69 -1.16 -8.10 15.78
N VAL A 70 0.02 -8.65 15.49
CA VAL A 70 1.21 -7.84 15.18
C VAL A 70 0.98 -7.04 13.90
N ALA A 71 0.31 -7.57 12.87
CA ALA A 71 -0.06 -6.78 11.69
C ALA A 71 -0.94 -5.55 12.05
N LEU A 72 -1.94 -5.70 12.93
CA LEU A 72 -2.78 -4.59 13.40
C LEU A 72 -2.03 -3.56 14.25
N LEU A 73 -1.18 -4.02 15.19
CA LEU A 73 -0.34 -3.15 16.03
C LEU A 73 0.77 -2.47 15.22
N CYS A 74 1.30 -3.14 14.20
CA CYS A 74 2.32 -2.59 13.31
C CYS A 74 1.74 -1.64 12.27
N CYS A 75 0.52 -1.84 11.77
CA CYS A 75 -0.12 -0.87 10.89
C CYS A 75 -0.33 0.47 11.60
N SER A 76 -0.75 0.45 12.87
CA SER A 76 -0.88 1.69 13.67
C SER A 76 0.48 2.30 14.04
N ALA A 77 1.48 1.50 14.39
CA ALA A 77 2.84 1.98 14.70
C ALA A 77 3.62 2.46 13.47
N LEU A 78 3.53 1.76 12.33
CA LEU A 78 4.13 2.17 11.05
C LEU A 78 3.44 3.42 10.52
N CYS A 79 2.11 3.52 10.64
CA CYS A 79 1.39 4.77 10.35
C CYS A 79 1.95 5.91 11.22
N TRP A 80 2.05 5.75 12.54
CA TRP A 80 2.64 6.76 13.43
C TRP A 80 4.10 7.15 13.11
N VAL A 81 4.95 6.18 12.77
CA VAL A 81 6.36 6.41 12.42
C VAL A 81 6.49 7.11 11.07
N TRP A 82 5.62 6.82 10.10
CA TRP A 82 5.68 7.40 8.75
C TRP A 82 4.86 8.69 8.57
N THR A 83 3.78 8.91 9.33
CA THR A 83 2.95 10.12 9.24
C THR A 83 3.45 11.27 10.14
N GLY A 84 4.70 11.22 10.61
CA GLY A 84 5.37 12.37 11.23
C GLY A 84 4.86 12.77 12.61
N GLY A 85 4.42 11.82 13.44
CA GLY A 85 3.93 12.09 14.82
C GLY A 85 5.02 12.31 15.88
N GLY A 86 6.30 12.40 15.51
CA GLY A 86 7.39 12.61 16.46
C GLY A 86 8.53 13.38 15.82
N GLY A 87 8.67 14.65 16.18
CA GLY A 87 9.82 15.48 15.82
C GLY A 87 11.12 14.84 16.33
N GLY A 88 11.81 14.16 15.44
CA GLY A 88 13.14 13.61 15.66
C GLY A 88 13.85 13.60 14.33
N SER A 89 14.63 14.66 14.06
CA SER A 89 15.54 14.74 12.93
C SER A 89 16.48 13.53 12.97
N VAL A 90 16.34 12.61 12.01
CA VAL A 90 17.39 11.63 11.70
C VAL A 90 18.05 12.10 10.42
N GLN A 91 18.95 13.08 10.55
CA GLN A 91 20.03 13.25 9.60
C GLN A 91 20.97 12.06 9.75
N GLY A 92 21.01 11.22 8.73
CA GLY A 92 21.93 10.09 8.64
C GLY A 92 21.88 9.48 7.26
N GLU A 93 22.78 9.92 6.37
CA GLU A 93 23.16 9.16 5.19
C GLU A 93 23.75 7.82 5.67
N ALA A 94 23.06 6.71 5.39
CA ALA A 94 23.64 5.37 5.44
C ALA A 94 22.81 4.43 4.57
N GLY A 95 23.42 3.96 3.47
CA GLY A 95 22.90 2.82 2.72
C GLY A 95 22.76 1.61 3.65
N LEU A 96 21.53 1.12 3.81
CA LEU A 96 21.22 -0.01 4.67
C LEU A 96 21.53 -1.32 3.93
N THR A 97 22.77 -1.80 4.02
CA THR A 97 23.05 -3.23 3.77
C THR A 97 22.63 -4.00 5.02
N VAL A 98 21.40 -4.54 5.03
CA VAL A 98 20.88 -5.34 6.14
C VAL A 98 21.25 -6.81 5.90
N SER A 99 22.36 -7.24 6.48
CA SER A 99 22.71 -8.65 6.54
C SER A 99 21.85 -9.35 7.59
N THR A 100 20.93 -10.20 7.14
CA THR A 100 20.56 -11.48 7.76
C THR A 100 20.01 -11.39 9.20
N ILE A 101 18.72 -11.70 9.38
CA ILE A 101 17.95 -11.74 10.66
C ILE A 101 18.81 -11.72 11.93
N SER A 102 18.67 -10.65 12.72
CA SER A 102 19.48 -10.41 13.92
C SER A 102 19.32 -11.50 15.00
N LEU A 103 18.19 -12.22 15.02
CA LEU A 103 17.98 -13.36 15.93
C LEU A 103 18.90 -14.55 15.66
N ASP A 104 19.25 -14.83 14.39
CA ASP A 104 20.16 -15.93 14.05
C ASP A 104 21.61 -15.61 14.44
N HIS A 105 21.94 -14.33 14.64
CA HIS A 105 23.26 -13.87 15.09
C HIS A 105 23.45 -13.95 16.61
N ARG A 106 22.39 -14.24 17.39
CA ARG A 106 22.42 -14.22 18.86
C ARG A 106 21.60 -15.36 19.47
N PRO A 107 22.16 -16.58 19.61
CA PRO A 107 21.49 -17.73 20.21
C PRO A 107 20.95 -17.45 21.63
N GLN A 108 21.62 -16.57 22.38
CA GLN A 108 21.21 -16.14 23.72
C GLN A 108 19.82 -15.50 23.76
N HIS A 109 19.43 -14.73 22.74
CA HIS A 109 18.09 -14.16 22.66
C HIS A 109 17.06 -15.24 22.28
N ARG A 110 17.44 -16.16 21.40
CA ARG A 110 16.58 -17.26 20.91
C ARG A 110 16.17 -18.20 22.03
N GLU A 111 17.13 -18.75 22.77
CA GLU A 111 16.88 -19.73 23.85
C GLU A 111 16.01 -19.13 24.97
N LEU A 112 16.25 -17.85 25.28
CA LEU A 112 15.53 -17.10 26.29
C LEU A 112 14.11 -16.67 25.84
N LEU A 113 13.87 -16.51 24.54
CA LEU A 113 12.50 -16.32 24.02
C LEU A 113 11.76 -17.66 23.97
N GLN A 114 12.42 -18.73 23.53
CA GLN A 114 11.85 -20.09 23.47
C GLN A 114 11.43 -20.62 24.85
N SER A 115 12.17 -20.32 25.90
CA SER A 115 11.81 -20.70 27.28
C SER A 115 10.70 -19.85 27.89
N GLU A 116 10.57 -18.59 27.49
CA GLU A 116 9.63 -17.64 28.10
C GLU A 116 8.29 -17.53 27.35
N PHE A 117 8.26 -17.77 26.03
CA PHE A 117 7.04 -17.70 25.22
C PHE A 117 5.93 -18.66 25.65
N PRO A 118 6.23 -19.93 26.01
CA PRO A 118 5.22 -20.85 26.54
C PRO A 118 4.61 -20.38 27.86
N LYS A 119 5.33 -19.53 28.61
CA LYS A 119 4.84 -18.95 29.88
C LYS A 119 3.92 -17.75 29.67
N LYS A 120 3.73 -17.28 28.44
CA LYS A 120 2.86 -16.14 28.11
C LYS A 120 1.53 -16.61 27.55
N ARG A 121 0.46 -15.99 28.04
CA ARG A 121 -0.94 -16.39 27.77
C ARG A 121 -1.35 -16.15 26.33
N ASP A 122 -0.91 -15.03 25.75
CA ASP A 122 -1.35 -14.58 24.44
C ASP A 122 -0.20 -13.96 23.64
N SER A 123 -0.48 -13.70 22.37
CA SER A 123 0.47 -13.13 21.44
C SER A 123 0.92 -11.71 21.77
N VAL A 124 0.05 -10.92 22.41
CA VAL A 124 0.37 -9.54 22.80
C VAL A 124 1.45 -9.57 23.87
N GLN A 125 1.31 -10.43 24.88
CA GLN A 125 2.31 -10.60 25.93
C GLN A 125 3.64 -11.13 25.41
N ARG A 126 3.61 -12.04 24.42
CA ARG A 126 4.83 -12.54 23.76
C ARG A 126 5.53 -11.43 22.97
N TRP A 127 4.77 -10.61 22.25
CA TRP A 127 5.30 -9.47 21.50
C TRP A 127 5.91 -8.41 22.41
N GLU A 128 5.22 -8.01 23.48
CA GLU A 128 5.74 -7.03 24.44
C GLU A 128 7.03 -7.51 25.12
N LEU A 129 7.12 -8.81 25.44
CA LEU A 129 8.33 -9.41 25.97
C LEU A 129 9.50 -9.32 24.97
N LEU A 130 9.25 -9.63 23.69
CA LEU A 130 10.24 -9.55 22.63
C LEU A 130 10.72 -8.11 22.46
N LYS A 131 9.79 -7.17 22.27
CA LYS A 131 10.06 -5.74 22.09
C LYS A 131 10.87 -5.17 23.26
N SER A 132 10.41 -5.40 24.49
CA SER A 132 11.09 -4.94 25.72
C SER A 132 12.52 -5.49 25.86
N LYS A 133 12.80 -6.70 25.36
CA LYS A 133 14.15 -7.28 25.39
C LYS A 133 15.06 -6.67 24.33
N MET A 134 14.54 -6.45 23.13
CA MET A 134 15.31 -5.82 22.04
C MET A 134 15.65 -4.36 22.37
N GLU A 135 14.69 -3.61 22.94
CA GLU A 135 14.91 -2.23 23.40
C GLU A 135 15.97 -2.14 24.50
N ARG A 136 15.93 -3.03 25.51
CA ARG A 136 16.95 -3.10 26.57
C ARG A 136 18.34 -3.38 26.00
N THR A 137 18.44 -4.28 25.03
CA THR A 137 19.70 -4.63 24.36
C THR A 137 20.25 -3.43 23.58
N ARG A 138 19.38 -2.66 22.91
CA ARG A 138 19.78 -1.42 22.21
C ARG A 138 20.20 -0.30 23.17
N ALA A 139 19.55 -0.18 24.33
CA ALA A 139 19.87 0.84 25.33
C ALA A 139 21.19 0.56 26.07
N TRP A 140 21.46 -0.70 26.41
CA TRP A 140 22.64 -1.13 27.18
C TRP A 140 23.97 -0.93 26.43
N ASN A 141 23.96 -1.04 25.10
CA ASN A 141 25.16 -0.92 24.25
C ASN A 141 25.72 0.51 24.09
N ARG A 142 25.20 1.51 24.81
CA ARG A 142 25.78 2.87 24.82
C ARG A 142 27.00 3.02 25.75
N GLY A 143 27.31 2.02 26.59
CA GLY A 143 28.30 2.16 27.68
C GLY A 143 29.42 1.11 27.79
N ALA A 144 29.35 -0.05 27.13
CA ALA A 144 30.41 -1.07 27.23
C ALA A 144 30.44 -1.99 26.00
N ALA A 145 31.63 -2.18 25.40
CA ALA A 145 32.05 -3.07 24.30
C ALA A 145 31.10 -3.22 23.08
N PRO A 146 31.62 -3.22 21.83
CA PRO A 146 30.83 -3.02 20.61
C PRO A 146 30.09 -4.30 20.19
N SER A 147 29.09 -4.74 20.95
CA SER A 147 28.12 -5.70 20.43
C SER A 147 27.13 -4.94 19.55
N ALA A 148 26.97 -5.33 18.28
CA ALA A 148 26.08 -4.64 17.35
C ALA A 148 24.64 -4.55 17.90
N PRO A 149 23.92 -3.42 17.75
CA PRO A 149 22.52 -3.31 18.16
C PRO A 149 21.64 -4.40 17.51
N CYS A 150 20.62 -4.87 18.23
CA CYS A 150 19.68 -5.89 17.74
C CYS A 150 18.33 -5.24 17.36
N PHE A 151 17.93 -5.38 16.09
CA PHE A 151 16.71 -4.78 15.52
C PHE A 151 15.66 -5.83 15.12
N ALA A 152 15.70 -7.01 15.74
CA ALA A 152 14.85 -8.14 15.37
C ALA A 152 13.34 -7.85 15.40
N ASP A 153 12.87 -7.05 16.36
CA ASP A 153 11.49 -6.57 16.40
C ASP A 153 11.15 -5.77 15.15
N TRP A 154 11.98 -4.82 14.74
CA TRP A 154 11.75 -4.02 13.52
C TRP A 154 11.81 -4.88 12.25
N GLU A 155 12.76 -5.80 12.17
CA GLU A 155 12.85 -6.77 11.06
C GLU A 155 11.57 -7.62 10.95
N ILE A 156 11.03 -8.10 12.09
CA ILE A 156 9.76 -8.81 12.14
C ILE A 156 8.61 -7.89 11.69
N MET A 157 8.53 -6.66 12.21
CA MET A 157 7.49 -5.71 11.81
C MET A 157 7.49 -5.47 10.29
N LEU A 158 8.66 -5.18 9.72
CA LEU A 158 8.83 -4.94 8.29
C LEU A 158 8.46 -6.19 7.48
N GLN A 159 8.93 -7.36 7.88
CA GLN A 159 8.65 -8.61 7.17
C GLN A 159 7.15 -8.93 7.02
N TYR A 160 6.37 -8.72 8.08
CA TYR A 160 4.95 -9.07 8.10
C TYR A 160 4.04 -7.96 7.58
N CYS A 161 4.45 -6.69 7.72
CA CYS A 161 3.55 -5.55 7.53
C CYS A 161 3.95 -4.65 6.37
N PHE A 162 5.23 -4.67 5.96
CA PHE A 162 5.70 -3.82 4.89
C PHE A 162 5.21 -4.34 3.52
N PRO A 163 4.77 -3.46 2.61
CA PRO A 163 4.22 -3.85 1.32
C PRO A 163 5.22 -4.63 0.48
N ARG A 164 4.76 -5.73 -0.11
CA ARG A 164 5.52 -6.53 -1.07
C ARG A 164 5.20 -6.06 -2.47
N LEU A 165 6.18 -5.45 -3.12
CA LEU A 165 6.03 -4.96 -4.49
C LEU A 165 6.43 -6.04 -5.50
N ASP A 166 5.55 -6.29 -6.46
CA ASP A 166 5.91 -7.04 -7.65
C ASP A 166 6.78 -6.14 -8.56
N ILE A 167 8.05 -6.49 -8.66
CA ILE A 167 9.02 -5.67 -9.39
C ILE A 167 8.85 -5.80 -10.90
N ASN A 168 8.36 -6.95 -11.36
CA ASN A 168 8.28 -7.25 -12.78
C ASN A 168 7.16 -6.45 -13.45
N VAL A 169 6.10 -6.13 -12.69
CA VAL A 169 5.00 -5.28 -13.20
C VAL A 169 5.39 -3.80 -13.30
N SER A 170 6.48 -3.40 -12.63
CA SER A 170 6.87 -1.99 -12.49
C SER A 170 8.06 -1.60 -13.38
N LYS A 171 8.98 -2.54 -13.67
CA LYS A 171 10.20 -2.29 -14.47
C LYS A 171 9.92 -2.06 -15.96
N GLY A 172 9.01 -2.82 -16.55
CA GLY A 172 8.74 -2.81 -17.98
C GLY A 172 7.74 -1.74 -18.40
N VAL A 173 8.09 -0.90 -19.37
CA VAL A 173 7.18 0.13 -19.93
C VAL A 173 6.01 -0.51 -20.69
N GLY A 174 6.21 -1.69 -21.28
CA GLY A 174 5.17 -2.43 -22.01
C GLY A 174 4.33 -3.39 -21.15
N HIS A 175 4.45 -3.33 -19.82
CA HIS A 175 3.68 -4.23 -18.96
C HIS A 175 2.19 -3.86 -18.98
N LEU A 176 1.32 -4.83 -19.26
CA LEU A 176 -0.12 -4.64 -19.26
C LEU A 176 -0.69 -4.81 -17.86
N LEU A 177 -1.43 -3.81 -17.41
CA LEU A 177 -2.11 -3.82 -16.11
C LEU A 177 -3.62 -3.73 -16.31
N LYS A 178 -4.38 -4.38 -15.42
CA LYS A 178 -5.85 -4.36 -15.46
C LYS A 178 -6.37 -2.93 -15.34
N SER A 179 -7.21 -2.53 -16.28
CA SER A 179 -7.87 -1.22 -16.29
C SER A 179 -8.72 -0.99 -15.02
N PRO A 180 -8.73 0.24 -14.45
CA PRO A 180 -9.77 0.66 -13.53
C PRO A 180 -11.16 0.37 -14.08
N PHE A 181 -12.11 0.10 -13.19
CA PHE A 181 -13.51 -0.29 -13.47
C PHE A 181 -13.71 -1.62 -14.21
N SER A 182 -12.66 -2.40 -14.46
CA SER A 182 -12.80 -3.76 -15.00
C SER A 182 -13.51 -4.69 -14.01
N VAL A 183 -14.34 -5.61 -14.52
CA VAL A 183 -14.96 -6.68 -13.74
C VAL A 183 -13.96 -7.80 -13.47
N HIS A 184 -13.83 -8.26 -12.23
CA HIS A 184 -13.02 -9.43 -11.92
C HIS A 184 -13.82 -10.72 -12.21
N PRO A 185 -13.32 -11.62 -13.09
CA PRO A 185 -14.14 -12.68 -13.68
C PRO A 185 -14.68 -13.71 -12.67
N LYS A 186 -13.95 -13.98 -11.58
CA LYS A 186 -14.37 -14.96 -10.57
C LYS A 186 -15.22 -14.39 -9.44
N THR A 187 -15.14 -13.09 -9.19
CA THR A 187 -15.80 -12.45 -8.02
C THR A 187 -16.94 -11.55 -8.46
N GLY A 188 -17.03 -11.19 -9.75
CA GLY A 188 -17.96 -10.21 -10.27
C GLY A 188 -17.69 -8.78 -9.80
N ARG A 189 -16.76 -8.56 -8.86
CA ARG A 189 -16.48 -7.24 -8.27
C ARG A 189 -15.82 -6.31 -9.27
N ILE A 190 -16.20 -5.04 -9.19
CA ILE A 190 -15.61 -3.97 -9.99
C ILE A 190 -14.25 -3.55 -9.40
N SER A 191 -13.28 -3.29 -10.28
CA SER A 191 -11.95 -2.80 -9.90
C SER A 191 -12.01 -1.29 -9.63
N VAL A 192 -12.50 -0.91 -8.46
CA VAL A 192 -12.83 0.49 -8.12
C VAL A 192 -11.62 1.30 -7.63
N PRO A 193 -11.54 2.60 -7.96
CA PRO A 193 -10.64 3.56 -7.30
C PRO A 193 -10.83 3.59 -5.79
N LEU A 194 -9.73 3.80 -5.05
CA LEU A 194 -9.72 3.92 -3.60
C LEU A 194 -9.60 5.39 -3.20
N ASP A 195 -10.49 5.81 -2.30
CA ASP A 195 -10.39 7.11 -1.63
C ASP A 195 -9.33 7.03 -0.53
N LEU A 196 -8.21 7.74 -0.72
CA LEU A 196 -7.10 7.75 0.22
C LEU A 196 -7.42 8.50 1.52
N GLN A 197 -8.41 9.41 1.52
CA GLN A 197 -8.82 10.13 2.73
C GLN A 197 -9.67 9.26 3.67
N ARG A 198 -10.27 8.20 3.13
CA ARG A 198 -11.18 7.30 3.85
C ARG A 198 -10.77 5.84 3.70
N LEU A 199 -9.47 5.58 3.53
CA LEU A 199 -8.95 4.24 3.23
C LEU A 199 -9.27 3.23 4.33
N ASP A 200 -9.27 3.63 5.60
CA ASP A 200 -9.58 2.76 6.75
C ASP A 200 -11.03 2.25 6.75
N GLN A 201 -11.91 2.89 5.98
CA GLN A 201 -13.32 2.51 5.84
C GLN A 201 -13.57 1.60 4.63
N PHE A 202 -12.54 1.36 3.79
CA PHE A 202 -12.68 0.53 2.60
C PHE A 202 -12.80 -0.95 2.97
N ASP A 203 -13.93 -1.57 2.61
CA ASP A 203 -14.15 -3.00 2.75
C ASP A 203 -14.18 -3.69 1.38
N PRO A 204 -13.22 -4.59 1.06
CA PRO A 204 -13.17 -5.30 -0.21
C PRO A 204 -14.34 -6.29 -0.43
N PHE A 205 -15.10 -6.62 0.62
CA PHE A 205 -16.25 -7.52 0.57
C PHE A 205 -17.55 -6.81 0.20
N THR A 206 -17.65 -5.50 0.44
CA THR A 206 -18.83 -4.68 0.10
C THR A 206 -18.72 -3.98 -1.25
N VAL A 207 -17.58 -4.12 -1.94
CA VAL A 207 -17.39 -3.56 -3.29
C VAL A 207 -18.45 -4.12 -4.24
N PRO A 208 -19.13 -3.26 -5.04
CA PRO A 208 -20.22 -3.68 -5.92
C PRO A 208 -19.77 -4.73 -6.94
N THR A 209 -20.69 -5.62 -7.27
CA THR A 209 -20.53 -6.62 -8.32
C THR A 209 -21.26 -6.18 -9.58
N ILE A 210 -20.84 -6.69 -10.74
CA ILE A 210 -21.55 -6.41 -11.99
C ILE A 210 -23.03 -6.80 -11.90
N SER A 211 -23.36 -7.94 -11.28
CA SER A 211 -24.73 -8.40 -11.11
C SER A 211 -25.54 -7.45 -10.22
N SER A 212 -24.99 -7.00 -9.09
CA SER A 212 -25.68 -6.04 -8.22
C SER A 212 -25.92 -4.71 -8.91
N LEU A 213 -24.95 -4.22 -9.70
CA LEU A 213 -25.11 -2.99 -10.47
C LEU A 213 -26.18 -3.10 -11.56
N CYS A 214 -26.26 -4.24 -12.26
CA CYS A 214 -27.33 -4.48 -13.22
C CYS A 214 -28.70 -4.44 -12.54
N HIS A 215 -28.87 -5.10 -11.39
CA HIS A 215 -30.13 -5.05 -10.64
C HIS A 215 -30.50 -3.63 -10.17
N GLU A 216 -29.53 -2.85 -9.71
CA GLU A 216 -29.75 -1.45 -9.32
C GLU A 216 -30.19 -0.59 -10.51
N LEU A 217 -29.63 -0.83 -11.70
CA LEU A 217 -30.01 -0.12 -12.93
C LEU A 217 -31.41 -0.49 -13.40
N ASP A 218 -31.74 -1.78 -13.40
CA ASP A 218 -33.06 -2.27 -13.82
C ASP A 218 -34.15 -1.72 -12.89
N ALA A 219 -33.93 -1.77 -11.57
CA ALA A 219 -34.85 -1.18 -10.58
C ALA A 219 -34.99 0.34 -10.75
N ALA A 220 -33.91 1.04 -11.04
CA ALA A 220 -33.92 2.49 -11.22
C ALA A 220 -34.49 2.97 -12.57
N GLY A 221 -34.69 2.05 -13.52
CA GLY A 221 -35.34 2.28 -14.81
C GLY A 221 -36.87 2.11 -14.73
N ASP A 222 -37.35 1.20 -13.89
CA ASP A 222 -38.78 0.89 -13.72
C ASP A 222 -39.56 2.05 -13.06
N ASP A 223 -38.90 2.87 -12.23
CA ASP A 223 -39.47 4.07 -11.60
C ASP A 223 -39.65 5.26 -12.57
N GLY A 224 -39.24 5.15 -13.84
CA GLY A 224 -39.15 6.24 -14.81
C GLY A 224 -40.13 6.19 -15.99
N GLU A 225 -40.98 5.17 -16.10
CA GLU A 225 -41.94 5.03 -17.20
C GLU A 225 -43.29 5.72 -16.91
N GLN A 226 -43.25 7.05 -16.72
CA GLN A 226 -44.36 7.92 -17.12
C GLN A 226 -43.80 9.13 -17.88
N GLU A 227 -44.25 9.22 -19.14
CA GLU A 227 -44.20 10.35 -20.07
C GLU A 227 -42.94 10.60 -20.93
N ASP A 228 -43.15 10.24 -22.19
CA ASP A 228 -42.99 11.08 -23.38
C ASP A 228 -41.75 10.89 -24.27
N SER A 229 -42.14 10.94 -25.53
CA SER A 229 -41.59 10.51 -26.77
C SER A 229 -40.42 11.35 -27.27
N GLY A 230 -39.50 10.68 -27.97
CA GLY A 230 -38.86 11.31 -29.14
C GLY A 230 -37.57 12.08 -28.92
N GLU A 231 -36.57 11.57 -28.20
CA GLU A 231 -35.18 12.02 -28.39
C GLU A 231 -34.16 10.87 -28.36
N THR A 232 -33.15 10.99 -29.22
CA THR A 232 -32.21 9.96 -29.67
C THR A 232 -31.35 9.34 -28.55
N GLU A 233 -31.10 8.04 -28.73
CA GLU A 233 -30.62 7.02 -27.78
C GLU A 233 -29.14 7.01 -27.28
N PRO A 234 -28.31 8.09 -27.24
CA PRO A 234 -27.04 8.02 -26.49
C PRO A 234 -26.96 8.88 -25.22
N LYS A 235 -27.84 9.86 -25.01
CA LYS A 235 -27.74 10.79 -23.87
C LYS A 235 -28.45 10.32 -22.59
N ARG A 236 -29.53 9.51 -22.69
CA ARG A 236 -30.27 9.00 -21.51
C ARG A 236 -29.45 7.99 -20.69
N ARG A 237 -28.80 7.01 -21.34
CA ARG A 237 -27.99 5.97 -20.68
C ARG A 237 -26.71 6.45 -19.98
N ALA A 238 -26.17 7.60 -20.38
CA ALA A 238 -24.87 8.09 -19.91
C ALA A 238 -24.85 8.56 -18.43
N ARG A 239 -26.00 8.66 -17.77
CA ARG A 239 -26.11 9.12 -16.37
C ARG A 239 -26.69 8.08 -15.40
N ASP A 240 -27.00 6.87 -15.85
CA ASP A 240 -27.68 5.87 -15.01
C ASP A 240 -26.77 5.29 -13.92
N TYR A 241 -25.45 5.22 -14.15
CA TYR A 241 -24.52 4.77 -13.11
C TYR A 241 -24.56 5.67 -11.85
N LYS A 242 -25.06 6.91 -11.96
CA LYS A 242 -25.18 7.82 -10.80
C LYS A 242 -26.24 7.36 -9.80
N LYS A 243 -27.17 6.50 -10.25
CA LYS A 243 -28.20 5.88 -9.42
C LYS A 243 -27.73 4.56 -8.78
N THR A 244 -26.49 4.13 -9.04
CA THR A 244 -25.95 2.87 -8.53
C THR A 244 -24.90 3.09 -7.46
N SER A 245 -24.58 2.02 -6.75
CA SER A 245 -23.49 1.91 -5.78
C SER A 245 -22.10 2.12 -6.42
N LEU A 246 -22.00 2.21 -7.75
CA LEU A 246 -20.76 2.56 -8.45
C LEU A 246 -20.46 4.07 -8.39
N ALA A 247 -21.49 4.92 -8.24
CA ALA A 247 -21.37 6.37 -8.33
C ALA A 247 -20.29 6.98 -7.40
N PRO A 248 -20.16 6.59 -6.12
CA PRO A 248 -19.13 7.15 -5.24
C PRO A 248 -17.71 6.90 -5.75
N TYR A 249 -17.46 5.72 -6.33
CA TYR A 249 -16.15 5.37 -6.88
C TYR A 249 -15.81 6.12 -8.17
N VAL A 250 -16.83 6.43 -8.98
CA VAL A 250 -16.64 7.29 -10.16
C VAL A 250 -16.28 8.71 -9.73
N ARG A 251 -16.89 9.24 -8.67
CA ARG A 251 -16.52 10.58 -8.14
C ARG A 251 -15.06 10.65 -7.71
N VAL A 252 -14.54 9.60 -7.06
CA VAL A 252 -13.10 9.51 -6.71
C VAL A 252 -12.23 9.58 -7.97
N PHE A 253 -12.64 8.92 -9.05
CA PHE A 253 -11.93 8.98 -10.33
C PHE A 253 -12.02 10.34 -11.02
N GLU A 254 -13.21 10.96 -11.04
CA GLU A 254 -13.43 12.29 -11.59
C GLU A 254 -12.54 13.31 -10.89
N GLN A 255 -12.52 13.32 -9.56
CA GLN A 255 -11.62 14.19 -8.78
C GLN A 255 -10.15 13.97 -9.17
N PHE A 256 -9.70 12.73 -9.29
CA PHE A 256 -8.34 12.42 -9.72
C PHE A 256 -8.01 12.98 -11.12
N VAL A 257 -8.95 12.85 -12.07
CA VAL A 257 -8.78 13.37 -13.44
C VAL A 257 -8.77 14.89 -13.47
N GLU A 258 -9.66 15.54 -12.71
CA GLU A 258 -9.70 17.00 -12.57
C GLU A 258 -8.39 17.55 -11.99
N GLU A 259 -7.83 16.88 -10.97
CA GLU A 259 -6.55 17.24 -10.38
C GLU A 259 -5.39 17.15 -11.39
N MET A 260 -5.37 16.08 -12.20
CA MET A 260 -4.39 15.94 -13.30
C MET A 260 -4.54 17.03 -14.35
N GLU A 261 -5.78 17.33 -14.75
CA GLU A 261 -6.08 18.33 -15.77
C GLU A 261 -5.64 19.74 -15.29
N ARG A 262 -5.95 20.07 -14.03
CA ARG A 262 -5.52 21.33 -13.40
C ARG A 262 -4.00 21.44 -13.36
N ALA A 263 -3.30 20.37 -12.99
CA ALA A 263 -1.83 20.36 -12.96
C ALA A 263 -1.24 20.58 -14.36
N ARG A 264 -1.81 19.94 -15.38
CA ARG A 264 -1.37 20.10 -16.78
C ARG A 264 -1.60 21.51 -17.31
N ARG A 265 -2.76 22.11 -17.01
CA ARG A 265 -3.06 23.51 -17.36
C ARG A 265 -2.07 24.47 -16.70
N GLY A 266 -1.79 24.29 -15.41
CA GLY A 266 -0.81 25.10 -14.68
C GLY A 266 0.60 25.01 -15.25
N GLU A 267 1.03 23.82 -15.69
CA GLU A 267 2.35 23.63 -16.32
C GLU A 267 2.44 24.29 -17.71
N LEU A 268 1.37 24.21 -18.51
CA LEU A 268 1.31 24.85 -19.83
C LEU A 268 1.39 26.37 -19.72
N LEU A 269 0.64 26.96 -18.77
CA LEU A 269 0.69 28.40 -18.48
C LEU A 269 2.11 28.84 -18.12
N ARG A 270 2.76 28.16 -17.16
CA ARG A 270 4.15 28.45 -16.78
C ARG A 270 5.12 28.38 -17.96
N ARG A 271 4.92 27.42 -18.87
CA ARG A 271 5.76 27.29 -20.06
C ARG A 271 5.54 28.42 -21.06
N SER A 272 4.29 28.86 -21.25
CA SER A 272 3.96 30.03 -22.09
C SER A 272 4.61 31.29 -21.53
N ASP A 273 4.48 31.52 -20.22
CA ASP A 273 5.06 32.67 -19.53
C ASP A 273 6.60 32.71 -19.66
N LEU A 274 7.25 31.55 -19.62
CA LEU A 274 8.71 31.42 -19.81
C LEU A 274 9.15 31.62 -21.26
N GLN A 275 8.31 31.29 -22.23
CA GLN A 275 8.61 31.43 -23.66
C GLN A 275 8.26 32.82 -24.20
N GLY A 276 7.49 33.62 -23.46
CA GLY A 276 7.06 34.96 -23.89
C GLY A 276 6.04 34.93 -25.03
N ASP A 277 5.46 33.76 -25.31
CA ASP A 277 4.36 33.59 -26.25
C ASP A 277 3.07 34.02 -25.53
N PHE A 278 2.70 35.29 -25.72
CA PHE A 278 1.43 35.89 -25.31
C PHE A 278 0.47 36.01 -26.50
#